data_AF-A0A2V1K6A0-F1
#
_entry.id   AF-A0A2V1K6A0-F1
#
_cell.length_a   1.000
_cell.length_b   1.000
_cell.length_c   1.000
_cell.angle_alpha   90.00
_cell.angle_beta   90.00
_cell.angle_gamma   90.00
#
_symmetry.space_group_name_H-M   'P 1'
#
loop_
_entity.id
_entity.type
_entity.pdbx_description
1 polymer ?
#
loop_
_entity_poly.entity_id
_entity_poly.type
_entity_poly.pdbx_seq_one_letter_code
_entity_poly.pdbx_strand_id
1 'polypeptide(L)'
;MYMVAPVRGIPALTMGDDVCAVISASLNTLVWPDGGLSVWGDDVIVIAGKIIAKAQGRYTHRDELMVERFEEFDSRNLLMFRNVPRRMALFRPENPDEEAATIRRGFAARFGGRPGVIISGSEKERSRGRGRRDVALGSAGIDLTTEAGEAIVDSLAAMGGLAMNQFPDCPVAVIRGAQGILKWED
;
A
#
# COMPACT_ATOMS: atom_id res chain seq x y z
N MET A 1 -3.34 7.07 20.49
CA MET A 1 -2.29 7.86 19.82
C MET A 1 -1.86 7.08 18.59
N TYR A 2 -1.74 7.72 17.43
CA TYR A 2 -1.31 7.06 16.20
C TYR A 2 0.21 7.15 16.06
N MET A 3 0.84 6.05 15.64
CA MET A 3 2.26 6.01 15.25
C MET A 3 2.35 5.45 13.83
N VAL A 4 3.25 6.02 13.02
CA VAL A 4 3.51 5.53 11.66
C VAL A 4 5.00 5.28 11.48
N ALA A 5 5.35 4.12 10.93
CA ALA A 5 6.73 3.72 10.68
C ALA A 5 6.91 3.22 9.23
N PRO A 6 7.86 3.78 8.46
CA PRO A 6 8.22 3.23 7.16
C PRO A 6 9.04 1.94 7.32
N VAL A 7 8.73 0.93 6.51
CA VAL A 7 9.40 -0.38 6.54
C VAL A 7 10.49 -0.40 5.48
N ARG A 8 11.74 -0.43 5.92
CA ARG A 8 12.92 -0.39 5.05
C ARG A 8 13.43 -1.78 4.69
N GLY A 9 14.25 -1.85 3.64
CA GLY A 9 14.94 -3.07 3.24
C GLY A 9 14.05 -4.08 2.52
N ILE A 10 12.91 -3.65 1.99
CA ILE A 10 12.06 -4.48 1.14
C ILE A 10 12.79 -4.69 -0.20
N PRO A 11 13.09 -5.94 -0.61
CA PRO A 11 13.75 -6.19 -1.88
C PRO A 11 12.82 -5.85 -3.06
N ALA A 12 13.36 -5.78 -4.27
CA ALA A 12 12.54 -5.56 -5.45
C ALA A 12 11.67 -6.80 -5.74
N LEU A 13 10.34 -6.60 -5.79
CA LEU A 13 9.40 -7.64 -6.22
C LEU A 13 9.36 -7.76 -7.74
N THR A 14 9.22 -8.99 -8.21
CA THR A 14 9.09 -9.43 -9.60
C THR A 14 7.85 -10.30 -9.78
N MET A 15 7.52 -10.62 -11.04
CA MET A 15 6.33 -11.40 -11.36
C MET A 15 6.36 -12.77 -10.68
N GLY A 16 5.26 -13.12 -10.00
CA GLY A 16 5.09 -14.40 -9.30
C GLY A 16 5.59 -14.41 -7.85
N ASP A 17 6.20 -13.33 -7.36
CA ASP A 17 6.64 -13.26 -5.96
C ASP A 17 5.46 -13.30 -4.98
N ASP A 18 5.61 -14.08 -3.90
CA ASP A 18 4.72 -13.99 -2.74
C ASP A 18 5.02 -12.70 -1.97
N VAL A 19 4.19 -11.68 -2.22
CA VAL A 19 4.31 -10.35 -1.60
C VAL A 19 4.36 -10.44 -0.08
N CYS A 20 3.50 -11.27 0.53
CA CYS A 20 3.43 -11.40 1.97
C CYS A 20 4.74 -11.97 2.52
N ALA A 21 5.25 -13.04 1.92
CA ALA A 21 6.51 -13.66 2.32
C ALA A 21 7.68 -12.67 2.19
N VAL A 22 7.76 -11.94 1.08
CA VAL A 22 8.83 -10.95 0.82
C VAL A 22 8.83 -9.83 1.87
N ILE A 23 7.67 -9.26 2.18
CA ILE A 23 7.56 -8.13 3.11
C ILE A 23 7.77 -8.56 4.57
N SER A 24 7.42 -9.81 4.91
CA SER A 24 7.44 -10.30 6.30
C SER A 24 8.81 -10.22 6.95
N ALA A 25 9.89 -10.46 6.21
CA ALA A 25 11.25 -10.38 6.75
C ALA A 25 11.57 -8.98 7.29
N SER A 26 11.23 -7.93 6.54
CA SER A 26 11.46 -6.55 6.95
C SER A 26 10.53 -6.11 8.07
N LEU A 27 9.27 -6.57 8.06
CA LEU A 27 8.33 -6.30 9.16
C LEU A 27 8.82 -6.87 10.49
N ASN A 28 9.40 -8.07 10.47
CA ASN A 28 9.93 -8.72 11.68
C ASN A 28 11.08 -7.93 12.32
N THR A 29 11.80 -7.13 11.53
CA THR A 29 12.92 -6.28 11.99
C THR A 29 12.52 -4.83 12.24
N LEU A 30 11.23 -4.49 12.11
CA LEU A 30 10.75 -3.13 12.33
C LEU A 30 11.00 -2.71 13.78
N VAL A 31 11.56 -1.50 13.94
CA VAL A 31 11.76 -0.87 15.25
C VAL A 31 10.96 0.42 15.29
N TRP A 32 10.11 0.54 16.30
CA TRP A 32 9.27 1.72 16.52
C TRP A 32 10.03 2.81 17.29
N PRO A 33 9.64 4.09 17.17
CA PRO A 33 10.26 5.19 17.90
C PRO A 33 10.27 5.05 19.43
N ASP A 34 9.33 4.27 19.99
CA ASP A 34 9.23 3.95 21.41
C ASP A 34 10.09 2.74 21.83
N GLY A 35 10.84 2.15 20.89
CA GLY A 35 11.65 0.94 21.11
C GLY A 35 10.87 -0.36 20.93
N GLY A 36 9.57 -0.31 20.60
CA GLY A 36 8.78 -1.48 20.27
C GLY A 36 9.35 -2.21 19.05
N LEU A 37 9.23 -3.53 19.02
CA LEU A 37 9.72 -4.37 17.92
C LEU A 37 8.55 -4.98 17.15
N SER A 38 8.77 -5.16 15.86
CA SER A 38 7.90 -5.83 14.91
C SER A 38 6.48 -5.23 14.79
N VAL A 39 5.68 -5.83 13.93
CA VAL A 39 4.25 -5.58 13.81
C VAL A 39 3.47 -6.46 14.79
N TRP A 40 2.31 -5.95 15.19
CA TRP A 40 1.37 -6.60 16.09
C TRP A 40 0.05 -6.84 15.37
N GLY A 41 -0.75 -7.74 15.93
CA GLY A 41 -1.97 -8.24 15.30
C GLY A 41 -3.10 -7.23 15.11
N ASP A 42 -2.93 -6.01 15.61
CA ASP A 42 -3.88 -4.89 15.57
C ASP A 42 -3.29 -3.64 14.89
N ASP A 43 -2.12 -3.79 14.25
CA ASP A 43 -1.54 -2.78 13.38
C ASP A 43 -2.22 -2.78 11.99
N VAL A 44 -2.09 -1.66 11.27
CA VAL A 44 -2.48 -1.53 9.86
C VAL A 44 -1.22 -1.47 9.00
N ILE A 45 -1.09 -2.39 8.05
CA ILE A 45 0.01 -2.41 7.08
C ILE A 45 -0.47 -1.78 5.78
N VAL A 46 0.15 -0.66 5.39
CA VAL A 46 -0.10 0.02 4.11
C VAL A 46 0.98 -0.39 3.11
N ILE A 47 0.57 -0.94 1.98
CA ILE A 47 1.45 -1.49 0.94
C ILE A 47 1.21 -0.73 -0.36
N ALA A 48 2.27 -0.20 -0.96
CA ALA A 48 2.17 0.47 -2.24
C ALA A 48 1.73 -0.51 -3.34
N GLY A 49 0.60 -0.24 -3.99
CA GLY A 49 0.03 -1.09 -5.04
C GLY A 49 0.96 -1.35 -6.22
N LYS A 50 2.00 -0.54 -6.42
CA LYS A 50 3.02 -0.82 -7.45
C LYS A 50 3.73 -2.15 -7.24
N ILE A 51 4.02 -2.55 -5.98
CA ILE A 51 4.73 -3.82 -5.75
C ILE A 51 3.81 -5.02 -5.93
N ILE A 52 2.52 -4.83 -5.65
CA ILE A 52 1.46 -5.79 -5.96
C ILE A 52 1.33 -5.97 -7.47
N ALA A 53 1.23 -4.87 -8.21
CA ALA A 53 1.13 -4.88 -9.66
C ALA A 53 2.35 -5.54 -10.33
N LYS A 54 3.56 -5.39 -9.76
CA LYS A 54 4.77 -6.10 -10.21
C LYS A 54 4.67 -7.60 -9.99
N ALA A 55 4.25 -8.02 -8.79
CA ALA A 55 4.05 -9.43 -8.46
C ALA A 55 2.99 -10.09 -9.36
N GLN A 56 1.93 -9.35 -9.69
CA GLN A 56 0.88 -9.77 -10.63
C GLN A 56 1.30 -9.67 -12.11
N GLY A 57 2.50 -9.18 -12.44
CA GLY A 57 2.98 -9.07 -13.83
C GLY A 57 2.23 -8.03 -14.68
N ARG A 58 1.65 -6.99 -14.07
CA ARG A 58 0.74 -6.00 -14.69
C ARG A 58 1.44 -4.98 -15.60
N TYR A 59 2.43 -5.39 -16.37
CA TYR A 59 3.27 -4.53 -17.20
C TYR A 59 2.62 -4.20 -18.54
N THR A 60 2.90 -2.99 -19.04
CA THR A 60 2.58 -2.58 -20.41
C THR A 60 3.70 -1.70 -20.97
N HIS A 61 3.76 -1.58 -22.30
CA HIS A 61 4.71 -0.70 -22.97
C HIS A 61 4.32 0.76 -22.75
N ARG A 62 5.33 1.62 -22.59
CA ARG A 62 5.17 3.06 -22.43
C ARG A 62 5.83 3.78 -23.59
N ASP A 63 5.04 4.53 -24.35
CA ASP A 63 5.49 5.52 -25.33
C ASP A 63 5.06 6.95 -24.93
N GLU A 64 5.61 7.96 -25.59
CA GLU A 64 5.37 9.38 -25.27
C GLU A 64 3.90 9.76 -25.45
N LEU A 65 3.25 9.23 -26.50
CA LEU A 65 1.82 9.45 -26.78
C LEU A 65 0.92 8.87 -25.68
N MET A 66 1.29 7.71 -25.11
CA MET A 66 0.61 7.11 -23.97
C MET A 66 0.72 8.01 -22.73
N VAL A 67 1.89 8.58 -22.44
CA VAL A 67 2.06 9.45 -21.27
C VAL A 67 1.20 10.69 -21.39
N GLU A 68 1.25 11.38 -22.52
CA GLU A 68 0.44 12.58 -22.77
C GLU A 68 -1.06 12.28 -22.64
N ARG A 69 -1.51 11.19 -23.29
CA ARG A 69 -2.93 10.79 -23.24
C ARG A 69 -3.39 10.42 -21.83
N PHE A 70 -2.56 9.79 -21.01
CA PHE A 70 -2.97 9.41 -19.65
C PHE A 70 -2.76 10.52 -18.61
N GLU A 71 -1.75 11.38 -18.76
CA GLU A 71 -1.56 12.52 -17.85
C GLU A 71 -2.59 13.63 -18.05
N GLU A 72 -3.13 13.79 -19.28
CA GLU A 72 -4.18 14.77 -19.58
C GLU A 72 -5.61 14.21 -19.46
N PHE A 73 -5.86 12.93 -19.80
CA PHE A 73 -7.23 12.40 -19.91
C PHE A 73 -7.60 11.30 -18.90
N ASP A 74 -6.67 10.74 -18.13
CA ASP A 74 -7.02 9.65 -17.22
C ASP A 74 -7.62 10.16 -15.91
N SER A 75 -8.95 10.30 -15.91
CA SER A 75 -9.72 10.54 -14.69
C SER A 75 -9.70 9.36 -13.70
N ARG A 76 -9.13 8.20 -14.08
CA ARG A 76 -9.08 6.97 -13.27
C ARG A 76 -7.67 6.55 -12.81
N ASN A 77 -6.60 7.28 -13.17
CA ASN A 77 -5.20 7.02 -12.78
C ASN A 77 -4.83 5.51 -12.83
N LEU A 78 -5.18 4.82 -13.93
CA LEU A 78 -5.06 3.37 -14.10
C LEU A 78 -3.62 2.88 -14.30
N LEU A 79 -2.71 3.79 -14.64
CA LEU A 79 -1.30 3.49 -14.87
C LEU A 79 -0.38 4.08 -13.81
N MET A 80 0.65 3.31 -13.46
CA MET A 80 1.70 3.68 -12.54
C MET A 80 3.04 3.76 -13.28
N PHE A 81 3.72 4.91 -13.16
CA PHE A 81 4.96 5.19 -13.87
C PHE A 81 6.21 5.28 -12.98
N ARG A 82 6.03 5.46 -11.66
CA ARG A 82 7.15 5.65 -10.72
C ARG A 82 7.75 4.31 -10.30
N ASN A 83 9.08 4.24 -10.26
CA ASN A 83 9.87 3.04 -9.94
C ASN A 83 9.54 1.86 -10.90
N VAL A 84 9.27 2.20 -12.17
CA VAL A 84 9.07 1.29 -13.30
C VAL A 84 10.10 1.63 -14.38
N PRO A 85 10.66 0.65 -15.12
CA PRO A 85 11.59 0.92 -16.22
C PRO A 85 11.05 1.96 -17.22
N ARG A 86 11.92 2.80 -17.79
CA ARG A 86 11.53 3.97 -18.61
C ARG A 86 10.58 3.68 -19.79
N ARG A 87 10.70 2.51 -20.42
CA ARG A 87 9.86 2.08 -21.56
C ARG A 87 8.63 1.26 -21.15
N MET A 88 8.33 1.24 -19.86
CA MET A 88 7.25 0.45 -19.30
C MET A 88 6.37 1.31 -18.39
N ALA A 89 5.14 0.85 -18.23
CA ALA A 89 4.21 1.28 -17.20
C ALA A 89 3.62 0.03 -16.53
N LEU A 90 3.00 0.22 -15.36
CA LEU A 90 2.22 -0.81 -14.70
C LEU A 90 0.76 -0.41 -14.72
N PHE A 91 -0.15 -1.34 -15.01
CA PHE A 91 -1.54 -1.17 -14.64
C PHE A 91 -1.69 -1.21 -13.11
N ARG A 92 -2.80 -0.68 -12.59
CA ARG A 92 -3.20 -0.93 -11.20
C ARG A 92 -3.28 -2.43 -10.91
N PRO A 93 -3.10 -2.82 -9.63
CA PRO A 93 -3.37 -4.18 -9.18
C PRO A 93 -4.74 -4.65 -9.65
N GLU A 94 -4.81 -5.90 -10.07
CA GLU A 94 -6.07 -6.61 -10.26
C GLU A 94 -6.60 -7.04 -8.89
N ASN A 95 -7.92 -6.88 -8.69
CA ASN A 95 -8.65 -7.23 -7.46
C ASN A 95 -7.91 -6.88 -6.14
N PRO A 96 -7.60 -5.58 -5.90
CA PRO A 96 -6.79 -5.18 -4.75
C PRO A 96 -7.40 -5.56 -3.39
N ASP A 97 -8.73 -5.65 -3.24
CA ASP A 97 -9.35 -6.13 -2.00
C ASP A 97 -9.07 -7.61 -1.73
N GLU A 98 -9.18 -8.46 -2.76
CA GLU A 98 -8.90 -9.90 -2.65
C GLU A 98 -7.43 -10.17 -2.33
N GLU A 99 -6.54 -9.39 -2.94
CA GLU A 99 -5.10 -9.44 -2.66
C GLU A 99 -4.80 -8.97 -1.24
N ALA A 100 -5.41 -7.88 -0.78
CA ALA A 100 -5.27 -7.39 0.58
C ALA A 100 -5.71 -8.46 1.60
N ALA A 101 -6.81 -9.15 1.33
CA ALA A 101 -7.31 -10.24 2.19
C ALA A 101 -6.34 -11.44 2.21
N THR A 102 -5.74 -11.78 1.06
CA THR A 102 -4.73 -12.85 0.98
C THR A 102 -3.47 -12.50 1.77
N ILE A 103 -2.96 -11.29 1.61
CA ILE A 103 -1.80 -10.78 2.36
C ILE A 103 -2.12 -10.73 3.86
N ARG A 104 -3.31 -10.24 4.23
CA ARG A 104 -3.78 -10.19 5.62
C ARG A 104 -3.74 -11.56 6.28
N ARG A 105 -4.28 -12.59 5.63
CA ARG A 105 -4.23 -13.98 6.12
C ARG A 105 -2.79 -14.45 6.30
N GLY A 106 -1.92 -14.13 5.34
CA GLY A 106 -0.50 -14.46 5.42
C GLY A 106 0.24 -13.76 6.57
N PHE A 107 -0.09 -12.51 6.88
CA PHE A 107 0.46 -11.79 8.03
C PHE A 107 -0.10 -12.29 9.36
N ALA A 108 -1.41 -12.53 9.46
CA ALA A 108 -2.03 -13.13 10.63
C ALA A 108 -1.37 -14.47 11.00
N ALA A 109 -1.05 -15.30 10.00
CA ALA A 109 -0.35 -16.57 10.21
C ALA A 109 1.10 -16.42 10.72
N ARG A 110 1.77 -15.31 10.39
CA ARG A 110 3.19 -15.08 10.72
C ARG A 110 3.40 -14.27 11.99
N PHE A 111 2.55 -13.29 12.25
CA PHE A 111 2.68 -12.31 13.33
C PHE A 111 1.59 -12.45 14.41
N GLY A 112 0.58 -13.29 14.17
CA GLY A 112 -0.57 -13.42 15.06
C GLY A 112 -1.57 -12.28 14.93
N GLY A 113 -2.72 -12.43 15.59
CA GLY A 113 -3.85 -11.52 15.51
C GLY A 113 -4.43 -11.36 14.10
N ARG A 114 -4.98 -10.18 13.79
CA ARG A 114 -5.69 -9.90 12.53
C ARG A 114 -5.48 -8.45 12.08
N PRO A 115 -4.29 -8.13 11.55
CA PRO A 115 -3.96 -6.77 11.17
C PRO A 115 -4.89 -6.25 10.07
N GLY A 116 -4.97 -4.93 9.93
CA GLY A 116 -5.51 -4.30 8.74
C GLY A 116 -4.48 -4.31 7.61
N VAL A 117 -4.92 -4.49 6.37
CA VAL A 117 -4.06 -4.34 5.18
C VAL A 117 -4.71 -3.36 4.22
N ILE A 118 -3.94 -2.38 3.77
CA ILE A 118 -4.38 -1.40 2.77
C ILE A 118 -3.39 -1.45 1.60
N ILE A 119 -3.90 -1.65 0.39
CA ILE A 119 -3.14 -1.49 -0.84
C ILE A 119 -3.35 -0.07 -1.34
N SER A 120 -2.30 0.75 -1.37
CA SER A 120 -2.39 2.17 -1.73
C SER A 120 -2.04 2.46 -3.19
N GLY A 121 -2.57 3.56 -3.71
CA GLY A 121 -2.30 4.06 -5.06
C GLY A 121 -2.10 5.56 -5.03
N SER A 122 -1.13 6.05 -5.79
CA SER A 122 -0.79 7.47 -5.79
C SER A 122 -1.61 8.26 -6.82
N GLU A 123 -2.45 9.17 -6.33
CA GLU A 123 -3.31 10.03 -7.14
C GLU A 123 -2.83 11.48 -7.14
N LYS A 124 -3.10 12.17 -8.26
CA LYS A 124 -2.72 13.57 -8.47
C LYS A 124 -3.79 14.49 -7.90
N GLU A 125 -3.40 15.39 -7.00
CA GLU A 125 -4.31 16.34 -6.37
C GLU A 125 -4.66 17.49 -7.33
N ARG A 126 -5.93 17.90 -7.37
CA ARG A 126 -6.44 18.90 -8.34
C ARG A 126 -6.39 20.33 -7.81
N SER A 127 -6.06 20.52 -6.53
CA SER A 127 -5.99 21.82 -5.85
C SER A 127 -4.54 22.37 -5.73
N ARG A 128 -4.38 23.55 -5.11
CA ARG A 128 -3.14 24.37 -5.15
C ARG A 128 -1.95 23.63 -4.51
N GLY A 129 -0.78 23.63 -5.17
CA GLY A 129 0.43 22.91 -4.71
C GLY A 129 0.51 21.44 -5.16
N ARG A 130 -0.14 21.12 -6.29
CA ARG A 130 -0.37 19.82 -7.01
C ARG A 130 0.61 18.65 -6.78
N GLY A 131 0.81 18.28 -5.53
CA GLY A 131 1.48 17.07 -5.08
C GLY A 131 0.63 15.84 -5.38
N ARG A 132 1.10 14.69 -4.88
CA ARG A 132 0.36 13.43 -4.99
C ARG A 132 0.05 12.94 -3.59
N ARG A 133 -1.16 12.41 -3.42
CA ARG A 133 -1.57 11.70 -2.19
C ARG A 133 -1.78 10.24 -2.52
N ASP A 134 -1.56 9.38 -1.55
CA ASP A 134 -1.95 7.98 -1.68
C ASP A 134 -3.40 7.82 -1.21
N VAL A 135 -4.18 7.02 -1.94
CA VAL A 135 -5.56 6.62 -1.61
C VAL A 135 -5.62 5.10 -1.54
N ALA A 136 -6.64 4.55 -0.89
CA ALA A 136 -6.85 3.11 -0.85
C ALA A 136 -7.34 2.62 -2.23
N LEU A 137 -6.62 1.66 -2.81
CA LEU A 137 -7.07 0.92 -4.00
C LEU A 137 -7.88 -0.31 -3.60
N GLY A 138 -7.51 -0.92 -2.47
CA GLY A 138 -8.25 -2.00 -1.83
C GLY A 138 -7.77 -2.21 -0.40
N SER A 139 -8.55 -2.90 0.41
CA SER A 139 -8.27 -3.11 1.82
C SER A 139 -8.87 -4.41 2.35
N ALA A 140 -8.31 -4.91 3.46
CA ALA A 140 -8.87 -6.02 4.21
C ALA A 140 -8.71 -5.78 5.70
N GLY A 141 -9.72 -6.21 6.48
CA GLY A 141 -9.73 -6.04 7.93
C GLY A 141 -10.05 -4.65 8.44
N ILE A 142 -10.36 -3.71 7.55
CA ILE A 142 -10.90 -2.39 7.90
C ILE A 142 -12.44 -2.49 7.88
N ASP A 143 -13.12 -1.95 8.90
CA ASP A 143 -14.58 -1.95 8.98
C ASP A 143 -15.19 -0.79 8.18
N LEU A 144 -15.31 -1.02 6.88
CA LEU A 144 -15.94 -0.08 5.95
C LEU A 144 -17.47 -0.05 6.05
N THR A 145 -18.10 -0.78 6.98
CA THR A 145 -19.56 -0.68 7.19
C THR A 145 -19.95 0.50 8.07
N THR A 146 -18.95 1.16 8.67
CA THR A 146 -19.10 2.34 9.51
C THR A 146 -18.66 3.60 8.76
N GLU A 147 -19.35 4.72 8.99
CA GLU A 147 -18.96 6.02 8.43
C GLU A 147 -17.51 6.38 8.80
N ALA A 148 -17.08 6.02 10.01
CA ALA A 148 -15.70 6.22 10.47
C ALA A 148 -14.69 5.41 9.65
N GLY A 149 -14.98 4.14 9.34
CA GLY A 149 -14.11 3.29 8.53
C GLY A 149 -14.03 3.72 7.07
N GLU A 150 -15.16 4.06 6.46
CA GLU A 150 -15.19 4.63 5.10
C GLU A 150 -14.38 5.92 5.01
N ALA A 151 -14.55 6.84 5.98
CA ALA A 151 -13.87 8.13 5.97
C ALA A 151 -12.35 8.02 6.21
N ILE A 152 -11.90 7.01 6.96
CA ILE A 152 -10.50 6.95 7.42
C ILE A 152 -9.58 6.12 6.53
N VAL A 153 -10.10 5.18 5.73
CA VAL A 153 -9.25 4.26 4.95
C VAL A 153 -8.32 5.02 3.99
N ASP A 154 -8.82 6.06 3.32
CA ASP A 154 -8.02 6.95 2.47
C ASP A 154 -7.06 7.82 3.28
N SER A 155 -7.44 8.22 4.50
CA SER A 155 -6.58 8.98 5.40
C SER A 155 -5.39 8.13 5.87
N LEU A 156 -5.60 6.84 6.16
CA LEU A 156 -4.56 5.89 6.49
C LEU A 156 -3.66 5.58 5.29
N ALA A 157 -4.25 5.40 4.11
CA ALA A 157 -3.48 5.25 2.87
C ALA A 157 -2.57 6.47 2.62
N ALA A 158 -3.10 7.69 2.81
CA ALA A 158 -2.34 8.93 2.67
C ALA A 158 -1.21 9.03 3.72
N MET A 159 -1.48 8.67 4.97
CA MET A 159 -0.49 8.64 6.06
C MET A 159 0.64 7.64 5.77
N GLY A 160 0.29 6.44 5.31
CA GLY A 160 1.27 5.43 4.88
C GLY A 160 2.08 5.93 3.69
N GLY A 161 1.43 6.53 2.70
CA GLY A 161 2.07 7.20 1.57
C GLY A 161 3.09 8.24 1.99
N LEU A 162 2.75 9.09 2.96
CA LEU A 162 3.68 10.08 3.51
C LEU A 162 4.92 9.42 4.13
N ALA A 163 4.73 8.37 4.94
CA ALA A 163 5.83 7.63 5.56
C ALA A 163 6.75 6.96 4.52
N MET A 164 6.16 6.28 3.54
CA MET A 164 6.87 5.62 2.45
C MET A 164 7.74 6.60 1.65
N ASN A 165 7.22 7.79 1.34
CA ASN A 165 7.92 8.78 0.52
C ASN A 165 9.07 9.51 1.24
N GLN A 166 9.30 9.28 2.54
CA GLN A 166 10.46 9.83 3.26
C GLN A 166 11.77 9.10 2.90
N PHE A 167 11.68 7.88 2.37
CA PHE A 167 12.85 7.06 2.06
C PHE A 167 12.76 6.49 0.64
N PRO A 168 13.88 6.42 -0.09
CA PRO A 168 13.91 5.69 -1.35
C PRO A 168 13.60 4.21 -1.10
N ASP A 169 12.92 3.58 -2.05
CA ASP A 169 12.64 2.13 -2.05
C ASP A 169 11.97 1.60 -0.76
N CYS A 170 11.08 2.40 -0.19
CA CYS A 170 10.25 2.03 0.95
C CYS A 170 8.78 1.91 0.52
N PRO A 171 8.34 0.74 0.00
CA PRO A 171 6.99 0.55 -0.52
C PRO A 171 5.97 0.09 0.53
N VAL A 172 6.33 0.08 1.82
CA VAL A 172 5.47 -0.38 2.91
C VAL A 172 5.60 0.55 4.11
N ALA A 173 4.49 0.82 4.77
CA ALA A 173 4.45 1.51 6.07
C ALA A 173 3.50 0.77 7.02
N VAL A 174 3.72 0.93 8.32
CA VAL A 174 2.86 0.36 9.37
C VAL A 174 2.31 1.49 10.22
N ILE A 175 1.02 1.40 10.55
CA ILE A 175 0.30 2.34 11.40
C ILE A 175 -0.20 1.59 12.64
N ARG A 176 0.17 2.08 13.82
CA ARG A 176 -0.27 1.58 15.12
C ARG A 176 -1.26 2.54 15.77
N GLY A 177 -2.23 2.00 16.50
CA GLY A 177 -3.25 2.78 17.22
C GLY A 177 -4.58 2.94 16.47
N ALA A 178 -4.78 2.19 15.39
CA ALA A 178 -6.00 2.19 14.58
C ALA A 178 -6.95 1.01 14.90
N GLN A 179 -6.88 0.45 16.11
CA GLN A 179 -7.63 -0.78 16.44
C GLN A 179 -9.14 -0.62 16.34
N GLY A 180 -9.66 0.58 16.65
CA GLY A 180 -11.11 0.84 16.69
C GLY A 180 -11.82 0.78 15.35
N ILE A 181 -11.08 0.65 14.24
CA ILE A 181 -11.63 0.52 12.88
C ILE A 181 -11.36 -0.86 12.28
N LEU A 182 -10.76 -1.78 13.04
CA LEU A 182 -10.48 -3.12 12.57
C LEU A 182 -11.69 -4.02 12.81
N LYS A 183 -12.04 -4.83 11.81
CA LYS A 183 -13.01 -5.93 11.97
C LYS A 183 -12.30 -7.27 11.99
N TRP A 184 -12.89 -8.24 12.68
CA TRP A 184 -12.31 -9.58 12.76
C TRP A 184 -12.42 -10.36 11.44
N GLU A 185 -13.50 -10.14 10.69
CA GLU A 185 -13.82 -10.84 9.44
C GLU A 185 -13.24 -10.11 8.21
N ASP A 186 -13.15 -10.80 7.07
CA ASP A 186 -12.79 -10.21 5.76
C ASP A 186 -14.05 -9.67 5.06
#